data_AF-A0A350XMV1-F1
#
_entry.id   AF-A0A350XMV1-F1
#
_cell.length_a   1.000
_cell.length_b   1.000
_cell.length_c   1.000
_cell.angle_alpha   90.00
_cell.angle_beta   90.00
_cell.angle_gamma   90.00
#
_symmetry.space_group_name_H-M   'P 1'
#
loop_
_entity.id
_entity.type
_entity.pdbx_description
1 polymer ?
#
loop_
_entity_poly.entity_id
_entity_poly.type
_entity_poly.pdbx_seq_one_letter_code
_entity_poly.pdbx_strand_id
1 'polypeptide(L)'
;MTEKNEDQQISHNDRLTLAQLRQRAGLTQRKLADILDVTIKTVSAWERGEHEPCLTLTQTKKLVDGLQCSLDELIAAMGRETSTGEDEPRYTFAQTKRLTEILECSLDELVAAMGRNSDQE
;
A
#
# COMPACT_ATOMS: atom_id res chain seq x y z
N MET A 1 -31.47 38.91 -0.65
CA MET A 1 -30.91 38.37 0.60
C MET A 1 -31.33 36.92 0.68
N THR A 2 -30.31 36.06 0.62
CA THR A 2 -30.20 34.64 1.02
C THR A 2 -31.35 33.71 0.60
N GLU A 3 -31.11 32.60 -0.09
CA GLU A 3 -30.58 31.32 0.42
C GLU A 3 -30.98 30.31 -0.68
N LYS A 4 -30.19 29.36 -1.18
CA LYS A 4 -29.31 28.38 -0.55
C LYS A 4 -28.28 27.92 -1.57
N ASN A 5 -27.03 27.82 -1.13
CA ASN A 5 -25.98 27.11 -1.82
C ASN A 5 -26.33 25.62 -1.82
N GLU A 6 -26.54 25.05 -2.99
CA GLU A 6 -26.57 23.59 -3.21
C GLU A 6 -25.12 23.10 -3.24
N ASP A 7 -24.48 23.08 -2.07
CA ASP A 7 -23.24 22.31 -1.89
C ASP A 7 -23.62 20.83 -1.99
N GLN A 8 -23.40 20.30 -3.19
CA GLN A 8 -23.58 18.89 -3.50
C GLN A 8 -22.65 18.07 -2.62
N GLN A 9 -23.28 17.40 -1.67
CA GLN A 9 -22.73 16.40 -0.78
C GLN A 9 -22.16 15.23 -1.61
N ILE A 10 -20.85 15.22 -1.85
CA ILE A 10 -20.15 14.11 -2.52
C ILE A 10 -20.19 12.89 -1.58
N SER A 11 -20.95 11.86 -1.94
CA SER A 11 -21.02 10.57 -1.25
C SER A 11 -19.63 9.95 -1.08
N HIS A 12 -19.13 9.95 0.16
CA HIS A 12 -17.79 9.50 0.58
C HIS A 12 -17.62 7.95 0.62
N ASN A 13 -18.33 7.17 -0.21
CA ASN A 13 -18.46 5.72 -0.01
C ASN A 13 -17.66 4.83 -0.97
N ASP A 14 -16.94 5.38 -1.95
CA ASP A 14 -16.21 4.59 -2.96
C ASP A 14 -14.70 4.64 -2.80
N ARG A 15 -14.21 4.76 -1.58
CA ARG A 15 -12.78 4.67 -1.32
C ARG A 15 -12.34 3.21 -1.43
N LEU A 16 -11.41 2.93 -2.34
CA LEU A 16 -10.78 1.62 -2.48
C LEU A 16 -10.10 1.24 -1.15
N THR A 17 -10.22 -0.03 -0.76
CA THR A 17 -9.66 -0.58 0.49
C THR A 17 -8.84 -1.84 0.23
N LEU A 18 -7.91 -2.16 1.13
CA LEU A 18 -7.15 -3.40 1.07
C LEU A 18 -8.07 -4.64 1.06
N ALA A 19 -9.15 -4.60 1.85
CA ALA A 19 -10.11 -5.70 1.91
C ALA A 19 -10.79 -5.94 0.55
N GLN A 20 -11.16 -4.86 -0.17
CA GLN A 20 -11.73 -4.96 -1.51
C GLN A 20 -10.72 -5.53 -2.51
N LEU A 21 -9.47 -5.08 -2.49
CA LEU A 21 -8.41 -5.66 -3.35
C LEU A 21 -8.21 -7.15 -3.07
N ARG A 22 -8.15 -7.54 -1.79
CA ARG A 22 -8.02 -8.94 -1.38
C ARG A 22 -9.19 -9.78 -1.85
N GLN A 23 -10.42 -9.28 -1.67
CA GLN A 23 -11.63 -9.97 -2.11
C GLN A 23 -11.70 -10.11 -3.63
N ARG A 24 -11.29 -9.08 -4.38
CA ARG A 24 -11.19 -9.11 -5.85
C ARG A 24 -10.22 -10.19 -6.33
N ALA A 25 -9.11 -10.40 -5.60
CA ALA A 25 -8.14 -11.45 -5.86
C ALA A 25 -8.58 -12.86 -5.38
N GLY A 26 -9.77 -12.99 -4.78
CA GLY A 26 -10.28 -14.27 -4.26
C GLY A 26 -9.50 -14.81 -3.06
N LEU A 27 -8.76 -13.96 -2.35
CA LEU A 27 -7.90 -14.37 -1.23
C LEU A 27 -8.63 -14.28 0.11
N THR A 28 -8.33 -15.19 1.03
CA THR A 28 -8.70 -15.05 2.45
C THR A 28 -7.64 -14.23 3.19
N GLN A 29 -7.98 -13.63 4.34
CA GLN A 29 -6.98 -12.94 5.18
C GLN A 29 -5.82 -13.87 5.59
N ARG A 30 -6.11 -15.16 5.82
CA ARG A 30 -5.11 -16.20 6.05
C ARG A 30 -4.16 -16.33 4.87
N LYS A 31 -4.69 -16.51 3.66
CA LYS A 31 -3.86 -16.72 2.47
C LYS A 31 -2.96 -15.52 2.17
N LEU A 32 -3.49 -14.30 2.38
CA LEU A 32 -2.70 -13.08 2.24
C LEU A 32 -1.59 -12.99 3.31
N ALA A 33 -1.90 -13.37 4.54
CA ALA A 33 -0.92 -13.42 5.63
C ALA A 33 0.22 -14.41 5.32
N ASP A 34 -0.12 -15.60 4.79
CA ASP A 34 0.85 -16.61 4.39
C ASP A 34 1.76 -16.13 3.24
N ILE A 35 1.24 -15.36 2.28
CA ILE A 35 2.02 -14.80 1.16
C ILE A 35 3.09 -13.82 1.67
N LEU A 36 2.74 -13.01 2.67
CA LEU A 36 3.57 -11.92 3.18
C LEU A 36 4.44 -12.31 4.38
N ASP A 37 4.28 -13.55 4.86
CA ASP A 37 4.91 -14.06 6.08
C ASP A 37 4.60 -13.17 7.31
N VAL A 38 3.31 -12.85 7.47
CA VAL A 38 2.80 -12.08 8.61
C VAL A 38 1.66 -12.83 9.30
N THR A 39 1.20 -12.31 10.44
CA THR A 39 0.04 -12.92 11.11
C THR A 39 -1.26 -12.48 10.45
N ILE A 40 -2.30 -13.32 10.55
CA ILE A 40 -3.67 -12.95 10.14
C ILE A 40 -4.14 -11.68 10.87
N LYS A 41 -3.76 -11.54 12.15
CA LYS A 41 -4.08 -10.36 12.97
C LYS A 41 -3.48 -9.09 12.37
N THR A 42 -2.27 -9.18 11.83
CA THR A 42 -1.59 -8.09 11.12
C THR A 42 -2.40 -7.66 9.89
N VAL A 43 -2.78 -8.61 9.02
CA VAL A 43 -3.63 -8.32 7.85
C VAL A 43 -4.97 -7.71 8.25
N SER A 44 -5.58 -8.26 9.30
CA SER A 44 -6.86 -7.79 9.84
C SER A 44 -6.75 -6.33 10.34
N ALA A 45 -5.66 -5.97 11.02
CA ALA A 45 -5.41 -4.62 11.48
C ALA A 45 -5.16 -3.64 10.32
N TRP A 46 -4.46 -4.07 9.27
CA TRP A 46 -4.28 -3.28 8.05
C TRP A 46 -5.61 -2.99 7.34
N GLU A 47 -6.48 -4.00 7.21
CA GLU A 47 -7.79 -3.84 6.59
C GLU A 47 -8.73 -2.91 7.36
N ARG A 48 -8.55 -2.81 8.69
CA ARG A 48 -9.27 -1.84 9.55
C ARG A 48 -8.59 -0.47 9.59
N GLY A 49 -7.41 -0.32 8.99
CA GLY A 49 -6.61 0.90 9.06
C GLY A 49 -6.02 1.19 10.44
N GLU A 50 -5.95 0.21 11.35
CA GLU A 50 -5.38 0.43 12.69
C GLU A 50 -3.87 0.70 12.63
N HIS A 51 -3.18 0.09 11.66
CA HIS A 51 -1.75 0.24 11.45
C HIS A 51 -1.42 0.38 9.97
N GLU A 52 -0.49 1.28 9.65
CA GLU A 52 0.12 1.33 8.33
C GLU A 52 1.14 0.18 8.20
N PRO A 53 1.15 -0.57 7.08
CA PRO A 53 2.04 -1.69 6.91
C PRO A 53 3.47 -1.22 6.65
N CYS A 54 4.39 -1.58 7.53
CA CYS A 54 5.82 -1.49 7.25
C CYS A 54 6.24 -2.71 6.43
N LEU A 55 6.34 -2.55 5.11
CA LEU A 55 6.70 -3.62 4.17
C LEU A 55 8.09 -3.38 3.58
N THR A 56 8.87 -4.44 3.48
CA THR A 56 10.05 -4.45 2.61
C THR A 56 9.63 -4.37 1.15
N LEU A 57 10.53 -3.97 0.25
CA LEU A 57 10.25 -3.96 -1.19
C LEU A 57 9.79 -5.33 -1.72
N THR A 58 10.38 -6.41 -1.21
CA THR A 58 9.99 -7.78 -1.57
C THR A 58 8.58 -8.11 -1.09
N GLN A 59 8.21 -7.71 0.13
CA GLN A 59 6.84 -7.89 0.63
C GLN A 59 5.84 -7.05 -0.14
N THR A 60 6.20 -5.80 -0.48
CA THR A 60 5.41 -4.93 -1.34
C THR A 60 5.15 -5.57 -2.71
N LYS A 61 6.20 -6.11 -3.35
CA LYS A 61 6.05 -6.83 -4.61
C LYS A 61 5.11 -8.04 -4.47
N LYS A 62 5.35 -8.89 -3.47
CA LYS A 62 4.48 -10.06 -3.18
C LYS A 62 3.02 -9.65 -2.95
N LEU A 63 2.80 -8.49 -2.34
CA LEU A 63 1.47 -7.96 -2.10
C LEU A 63 0.78 -7.56 -3.41
N VAL A 64 1.47 -6.79 -4.25
CA VAL A 64 1.00 -6.38 -5.59
C VAL A 64 0.67 -7.61 -6.44
N ASP A 65 1.60 -8.57 -6.51
CA ASP A 65 1.44 -9.81 -7.27
C ASP A 65 0.27 -10.66 -6.74
N GLY A 66 0.18 -10.82 -5.42
CA GLY A 66 -0.86 -11.62 -4.77
C GLY A 66 -2.24 -11.01 -4.90
N LEU A 67 -2.35 -9.68 -4.84
CA LEU A 67 -3.62 -8.96 -5.01
C LEU A 67 -4.00 -8.72 -6.47
N GLN A 68 -3.11 -9.03 -7.42
CA GLN A 68 -3.30 -8.80 -8.85
C GLN A 68 -3.77 -7.35 -9.13
N CYS A 69 -3.08 -6.39 -8.54
CA CYS A 69 -3.40 -4.97 -8.63
C CYS A 69 -2.18 -4.18 -9.09
N SER A 70 -2.37 -2.91 -9.48
CA SER A 70 -1.23 -2.01 -9.70
C SER A 70 -0.69 -1.45 -8.39
N LEU A 71 0.54 -0.93 -8.42
CA LEU A 71 1.10 -0.20 -7.27
C LEU A 71 0.21 0.99 -6.88
N ASP A 72 -0.36 1.70 -7.86
CA ASP A 72 -1.27 2.83 -7.60
C ASP A 72 -2.58 2.41 -6.94
N GLU A 73 -3.17 1.29 -7.36
CA GLU A 73 -4.37 0.74 -6.71
C GLU A 73 -4.07 0.37 -5.25
N LEU A 74 -2.90 -0.23 -4.99
CA LEU A 74 -2.46 -0.55 -3.64
C LEU A 74 -2.25 0.73 -2.80
N ILE A 75 -1.70 1.80 -3.38
CA ILE A 75 -1.58 3.11 -2.72
C ILE A 75 -2.94 3.70 -2.37
N ALA A 76 -3.88 3.72 -3.30
CA ALA A 76 -5.23 4.21 -3.04
C ALA A 76 -5.93 3.40 -1.94
N ALA A 77 -5.71 2.09 -1.90
CA ALA A 77 -6.28 1.17 -0.92
C ALA A 77 -5.73 1.31 0.50
N MET A 78 -4.47 1.76 0.63
CA MET A 78 -3.72 1.78 1.89
C MET A 78 -3.48 3.18 2.44
N GLY A 79 -3.35 4.18 1.56
CA GLY A 79 -2.89 5.51 1.92
C GLY A 79 -3.97 6.31 2.63
N ARG A 80 -3.91 6.42 3.96
CA ARG A 80 -4.65 7.48 4.67
C ARG A 80 -4.25 8.83 4.08
N GLU A 81 -5.23 9.73 3.99
CA GLU A 81 -4.96 11.12 3.60
C GLU A 81 -3.89 11.64 4.56
N THR A 82 -2.70 11.93 4.04
CA THR A 82 -1.58 12.40 4.84
C THR A 82 -1.87 13.85 5.25
N SER A 83 -2.52 14.05 6.40
CA SER A 83 -2.42 15.31 7.11
C SER A 83 -1.04 15.36 7.77
N THR A 84 -0.10 16.02 7.10
CA THR A 84 1.04 16.78 7.64
C THR A 84 1.66 16.33 8.96
N GLY A 85 2.95 15.95 8.96
CA GLY A 85 3.78 15.96 10.16
C GLY A 85 4.94 14.97 10.14
N GLU A 86 6.09 15.48 9.72
CA GLU A 86 7.46 15.19 10.20
C GLU A 86 7.71 13.89 10.98
N ASP A 87 8.39 12.92 10.35
CA ASP A 87 9.42 12.07 10.99
C ASP A 87 10.28 11.34 9.93
N GLU A 88 11.60 11.36 10.12
CA GLU A 88 12.67 10.87 9.22
C GLU A 88 13.18 9.46 9.61
N PRO A 89 14.10 8.83 8.86
CA PRO A 89 13.87 7.89 7.78
C PRO A 89 13.76 6.42 8.24
N ARG A 90 12.61 5.80 7.98
CA ARG A 90 12.45 4.37 7.67
C ARG A 90 11.51 4.31 6.48
N TYR A 91 11.89 3.62 5.40
CA TYR A 91 11.21 3.78 4.11
C TYR A 91 9.75 3.32 4.18
N THR A 92 8.82 4.27 4.20
CA THR A 92 7.39 3.99 4.07
C THR A 92 7.07 3.64 2.62
N PHE A 93 5.91 3.03 2.40
CA PHE A 93 5.45 2.63 1.07
C PHE A 93 5.39 3.81 0.08
N ALA A 94 5.10 5.02 0.57
CA ALA A 94 5.17 6.26 -0.21
C ALA A 94 6.61 6.61 -0.64
N GLN A 95 7.61 6.32 0.19
CA GLN A 95 9.03 6.54 -0.15
C GLN A 95 9.51 5.54 -1.19
N THR A 96 9.04 4.28 -1.13
CA THR A 96 9.26 3.29 -2.18
C THR A 96 8.75 3.77 -3.53
N LYS A 97 7.50 4.26 -3.60
CA LYS A 97 6.92 4.80 -4.84
C LYS A 97 7.82 5.86 -5.47
N ARG A 98 8.22 6.83 -4.66
CA ARG A 98 9.07 7.96 -5.06
C ARG A 98 10.44 7.50 -5.58
N LEU A 99 11.03 6.44 -5.01
CA LEU A 99 12.30 5.88 -5.48
C LEU A 99 12.15 5.22 -6.87
N THR A 100 11.09 4.45 -7.11
CA THR A 100 10.79 3.89 -8.45
C THR A 100 10.55 4.99 -9.50
N GLU A 101 9.85 6.06 -9.14
CA GLU A 101 9.61 7.21 -10.05
C GLU A 101 10.89 7.97 -10.39
N ILE A 102 11.77 8.21 -9.41
CA ILE A 102 13.05 8.91 -9.61
C ILE A 102 14.01 8.09 -10.47
N LEU A 103 14.00 6.76 -10.32
CA LEU A 103 14.90 5.85 -11.02
C LEU A 103 14.38 5.40 -12.39
N GLU A 104 13.19 5.85 -12.81
CA GLU A 104 12.51 5.40 -14.04
C GLU A 104 12.51 3.85 -14.20
N CYS A 105 12.44 3.11 -13.10
CA CYS A 105 12.65 1.66 -13.08
C CYS A 105 11.44 0.89 -12.52
N SER A 106 11.29 -0.36 -12.93
CA SER A 106 10.26 -1.27 -12.40
C SER A 106 10.54 -1.65 -10.94
N LEU A 107 9.50 -2.02 -10.19
CA LEU A 107 9.64 -2.61 -8.86
C LEU A 107 10.48 -3.91 -8.89
N ASP A 108 10.41 -4.67 -10.00
CA ASP A 108 11.26 -5.84 -10.24
C ASP A 108 12.75 -5.48 -10.28
N GLU A 109 13.08 -4.41 -11.01
CA GLU A 109 14.45 -3.93 -11.20
C GLU A 109 15.01 -3.39 -9.89
N LEU A 110 14.18 -2.67 -9.11
CA LEU A 110 14.55 -2.15 -7.81
C LEU A 110 14.84 -3.29 -6.81
N VAL A 111 13.97 -4.31 -6.75
CA VAL A 111 14.22 -5.51 -5.92
C VAL A 111 15.50 -6.22 -6.35
N ALA A 112 15.73 -6.37 -7.65
CA ALA A 112 16.93 -7.01 -8.19
C ALA A 112 18.22 -6.17 -7.99
N ALA A 113 18.12 -4.85 -7.92
CA ALA A 113 19.25 -3.97 -7.64
C ALA A 113 19.65 -4.06 -6.16
N MET A 114 18.69 -4.03 -5.24
CA MET A 114 18.99 -4.12 -3.80
C MET A 114 19.45 -5.51 -3.36
N GLY A 115 18.98 -6.59 -4.00
CA GLY A 115 19.45 -7.95 -3.72
C GLY A 115 20.94 -8.17 -4.02
N ARG A 116 21.57 -7.29 -4.81
CA ARG A 116 23.02 -7.33 -5.10
C ARG A 116 23.88 -6.63 -4.04
N ASN A 117 23.28 -5.90 -3.11
CA ASN A 117 24.00 -5.12 -2.10
C ASN A 117 24.30 -5.91 -0.80
N SER A 118 23.94 -7.20 -0.74
CA SER A 118 24.18 -8.06 0.43
C SER A 118 25.50 -8.83 0.38
N ASP A 119 26.27 -8.70 -0.71
CA ASP A 119 27.55 -9.41 -0.93
C ASP A 119 28.77 -8.47 -0.94
N GLN A 120 28.72 -7.33 -0.24
CA GLN A 120 29.92 -6.52 0.03
C GLN A 120 30.30 -6.58 1.51
N GLU A 121 31.29 -7.43 1.76
CA GLU A 121 32.28 -7.52 2.88
C GLU A 121 31.80 -7.55 4.34
#